data_AF-A0AAU4C2G9-F1
#
_entry.id   AF-A0AAU4C2G9-F1
#
_cell.length_a   1.000
_cell.length_b   1.000
_cell.length_c   1.000
_cell.angle_alpha   90.00
_cell.angle_beta   90.00
_cell.angle_gamma   90.00
#
_symmetry.space_group_name_H-M   'P 1'
#
loop_
_entity.id
_entity.type
_entity.pdbx_description
1 polymer ?
#
loop_
_entity_poly.entity_id
_entity_poly.type
_entity_poly.pdbx_seq_one_letter_code
_entity_poly.pdbx_strand_id
1 'polypeptide(L)'
;MAGEMRDLLCWRGPVSVNVFVLGSGNTPLSEEAFHLVGMVPDALLPFPLLGQPEAVERLGLVSYDIDFDDVSLDLRAYTRAVLQRVCADTRSVAWAAFEGSFHYDELLTDRVAHQVYGYCTTGVEPVVEWDTAALRGEDWRRRIADARAALDALLSAAETRSGKSRTD
;
A
#
# COMPACT_ATOMS: atom_id res chain seq x y z
N MET A 1 11.97 11.47 15.91
CA MET A 1 12.43 10.14 16.36
C MET A 1 12.54 9.22 15.16
N ALA A 2 13.61 9.34 14.36
CA ALA A 2 13.75 8.56 13.12
C ALA A 2 14.24 7.11 13.36
N GLY A 3 14.80 6.81 14.53
CA GLY A 3 15.29 5.47 14.88
C GLY A 3 14.19 4.43 14.99
N GLU A 4 13.03 4.77 15.60
CA GLU A 4 11.95 3.80 15.83
C GLU A 4 11.32 3.31 14.53
N MET A 5 11.07 4.21 13.56
CA MET A 5 10.53 3.82 12.25
C MET A 5 11.50 2.91 11.50
N ARG A 6 12.80 3.24 11.54
CA ARG A 6 13.83 2.44 10.88
C ARG A 6 13.94 1.04 11.48
N ASP A 7 13.91 0.92 12.81
CA ASP A 7 13.92 -0.38 13.49
C ASP A 7 12.71 -1.24 13.08
N LEU A 8 11.54 -0.62 12.89
CA LEU A 8 10.33 -1.30 12.41
C LEU A 8 10.45 -1.77 10.95
N LEU A 9 11.17 -1.04 10.10
CA LEU A 9 11.40 -1.40 8.71
C LEU A 9 12.53 -2.44 8.52
N CYS A 10 13.44 -2.59 9.48
CA CYS A 10 14.57 -3.53 9.45
C CYS A 10 14.24 -4.95 9.96
N TRP A 11 12.97 -5.30 10.15
CA TRP A 11 12.55 -6.53 10.83
C TRP A 11 13.09 -7.84 10.20
N ARG A 12 13.44 -7.83 8.90
CA ARG A 12 13.99 -8.97 8.15
C ARG A 12 15.49 -8.90 7.87
N GLY A 13 16.19 -7.89 8.38
CA GLY A 13 17.59 -7.61 8.06
C GLY A 13 17.74 -6.28 7.31
N PRO A 14 17.56 -6.24 5.97
CA PRO A 14 17.55 -4.99 5.21
C PRO A 14 16.36 -4.11 5.61
N VAL A 15 16.45 -2.81 5.30
CA VAL A 15 15.29 -1.92 5.46
C VAL A 15 14.31 -2.21 4.35
N SER A 16 13.04 -2.40 4.67
CA SER A 16 12.06 -2.67 3.62
C SER A 16 10.81 -1.84 3.66
N VAL A 17 10.36 -1.42 2.48
CA VAL A 17 9.11 -0.71 2.25
C VAL A 17 8.11 -1.69 1.64
N ASN A 18 7.16 -2.15 2.45
CA ASN A 18 6.08 -3.04 1.99
C ASN A 18 4.89 -2.22 1.51
N VAL A 19 4.52 -2.38 0.23
CA VAL A 19 3.42 -1.65 -0.41
C VAL A 19 2.40 -2.63 -0.98
N PHE A 20 1.14 -2.41 -0.65
CA PHE A 20 0.00 -3.14 -1.18
C PHE A 20 -0.77 -2.25 -2.14
N VAL A 21 -1.26 -2.81 -3.25
CA VAL A 21 -2.14 -2.09 -4.19
C VAL A 21 -3.32 -2.96 -4.59
N LEU A 22 -4.54 -2.43 -4.44
CA LEU A 22 -5.78 -3.03 -4.93
C LEU A 22 -6.32 -2.23 -6.13
N GLY A 23 -6.72 -2.91 -7.19
CA GLY A 23 -7.41 -2.30 -8.34
C GLY A 23 -6.51 -2.04 -9.55
N SER A 24 -5.25 -2.45 -9.49
CA SER A 24 -4.31 -2.41 -10.62
C SER A 24 -4.21 -3.76 -11.35
N GLY A 25 -5.04 -4.74 -11.00
CA GLY A 25 -4.95 -6.11 -11.49
C GLY A 25 -3.87 -6.92 -10.75
N ASN A 26 -3.70 -8.18 -11.16
CA ASN A 26 -2.74 -9.12 -10.58
C ASN A 26 -1.40 -9.16 -11.32
N THR A 27 -1.21 -8.34 -12.35
CA THR A 27 0.06 -8.22 -13.06
C THR A 27 0.91 -7.17 -12.35
N PRO A 28 2.04 -7.56 -11.73
CA PRO A 28 2.91 -6.61 -11.08
C PRO A 28 3.54 -5.63 -12.08
N LEU A 29 3.89 -4.43 -11.61
CA LEU A 29 4.75 -3.51 -12.34
C LEU A 29 6.16 -4.08 -12.47
N SER A 30 6.88 -3.67 -13.51
CA SER A 30 8.29 -4.06 -13.70
C SER A 30 9.21 -3.38 -12.68
N GLU A 31 10.40 -3.92 -12.49
CA GLU A 31 11.41 -3.40 -11.56
C GLU A 31 11.76 -1.94 -11.85
N GLU A 32 11.85 -1.55 -13.12
CA GLU A 32 12.21 -0.19 -13.53
C GLU A 32 11.17 0.85 -13.09
N ALA A 33 9.93 0.43 -12.82
CA ALA A 33 8.90 1.32 -12.28
C ALA A 33 9.24 1.80 -10.84
N PHE A 34 10.12 1.10 -10.15
CA PHE A 34 10.55 1.38 -8.78
C PHE A 34 11.91 2.10 -8.73
N HIS A 35 12.49 2.45 -9.87
CA HIS A 35 13.64 3.36 -9.93
C HIS A 35 13.13 4.81 -9.77
N LEU A 36 12.97 5.21 -8.51
CA LEU A 36 12.25 6.43 -8.15
C LEU A 36 13.14 7.33 -7.30
N VAL A 37 12.96 8.65 -7.45
CA VAL A 37 13.66 9.68 -6.66
C VAL A 37 15.19 9.50 -6.60
N GLY A 38 15.78 8.95 -7.67
CA GLY A 38 17.22 8.68 -7.77
C GLY A 38 17.69 7.45 -6.98
N MET A 39 16.76 6.63 -6.47
CA MET A 39 17.02 5.40 -5.74
C MET A 39 16.66 4.18 -6.59
N VAL A 40 17.42 3.10 -6.41
CA VAL A 40 17.19 1.79 -7.01
C VAL A 40 17.14 0.79 -5.85
N PRO A 41 16.06 0.00 -5.71
CA PRO A 41 16.00 -1.06 -4.70
C PRO A 41 17.10 -2.10 -4.90
N ASP A 42 17.61 -2.66 -3.80
CA ASP A 42 18.54 -3.79 -3.84
C ASP A 42 17.79 -5.09 -4.15
N ALA A 43 16.53 -5.20 -3.70
CA ALA A 43 15.61 -6.24 -4.13
C ALA A 43 14.18 -5.70 -4.28
N LEU A 44 13.45 -6.23 -5.27
CA LEU A 44 12.03 -6.01 -5.46
C LEU A 44 11.32 -7.36 -5.61
N LEU A 45 10.41 -7.68 -4.69
CA LEU A 45 9.66 -8.92 -4.72
C LEU A 45 8.16 -8.62 -4.80
N PRO A 46 7.54 -8.76 -5.99
CA PRO A 46 6.10 -8.63 -6.14
C PRO A 46 5.37 -9.95 -5.85
N PHE A 47 4.29 -9.88 -5.09
CA PHE A 47 3.44 -11.01 -4.71
C PHE A 47 1.96 -10.70 -4.96
N PRO A 48 1.35 -11.25 -6.03
CA PRO A 48 -0.10 -11.32 -6.12
C PRO A 48 -0.63 -12.17 -4.95
N LEU A 49 -1.42 -11.58 -4.07
CA LEU A 49 -1.89 -12.27 -2.87
C LEU A 49 -2.93 -13.34 -3.23
N LEU A 50 -2.98 -14.45 -2.49
CA LEU A 50 -3.87 -15.58 -2.79
C LEU A 50 -4.94 -15.74 -1.70
N GLY A 51 -6.02 -16.46 -2.02
CA GLY A 51 -7.13 -16.70 -1.08
C GLY A 51 -7.94 -15.44 -0.78
N GLN A 52 -8.01 -14.53 -1.75
CA GLN A 52 -8.73 -13.26 -1.64
C GLN A 52 -10.25 -13.50 -1.68
N PRO A 53 -11.06 -12.70 -0.95
CA PRO A 53 -12.49 -12.62 -1.22
C PRO A 53 -12.75 -12.25 -2.69
N GLU A 54 -13.84 -12.75 -3.28
CA GLU A 54 -14.12 -12.59 -4.71
C GLU A 54 -14.06 -11.12 -5.19
N ALA A 55 -14.52 -10.18 -4.36
CA ALA A 55 -14.48 -8.76 -4.67
C ALA A 55 -13.06 -8.19 -4.81
N VAL A 56 -12.13 -8.70 -4.00
CA VAL A 56 -10.72 -8.33 -4.01
C VAL A 56 -10.02 -9.01 -5.19
N GLU A 57 -10.27 -10.31 -5.40
CA GLU A 57 -9.67 -11.10 -6.48
C GLU A 57 -9.92 -10.49 -7.86
N ARG A 58 -11.16 -10.03 -8.12
CA ARG A 58 -11.53 -9.38 -9.38
C ARG A 58 -10.77 -8.09 -9.67
N LEU A 59 -10.39 -7.37 -8.63
CA LEU A 59 -9.65 -6.11 -8.75
C LEU A 59 -8.13 -6.34 -8.81
N GLY A 60 -7.69 -7.47 -8.28
CA GLY A 60 -6.30 -7.83 -8.12
C GLY A 60 -5.62 -7.03 -7.01
N LEU A 61 -4.88 -7.75 -6.18
CA LEU A 61 -4.16 -7.22 -5.03
C LEU A 61 -2.75 -7.76 -5.03
N VAL A 62 -1.79 -6.85 -5.17
CA VAL A 62 -0.36 -7.15 -5.24
C VAL A 62 0.34 -6.49 -4.05
N SER A 63 1.16 -7.27 -3.34
CA SER A 63 2.16 -6.77 -2.40
C SER A 63 3.49 -6.58 -3.11
N TYR A 64 4.23 -5.55 -2.75
CA TYR A 64 5.61 -5.31 -3.17
C TYR A 64 6.47 -5.18 -1.93
N ASP A 65 7.43 -6.06 -1.83
CA ASP A 65 8.47 -6.02 -0.81
C ASP A 65 9.69 -5.37 -1.46
N ILE A 66 10.06 -4.19 -0.97
CA ILE A 66 11.10 -3.34 -1.58
C ILE A 66 12.22 -3.15 -0.56
N ASP A 67 13.34 -3.82 -0.78
CA ASP A 67 14.46 -3.86 0.17
C ASP A 67 15.58 -2.89 -0.21
N PHE A 68 16.20 -2.32 0.82
CA PHE A 68 17.36 -1.45 0.76
C PHE A 68 18.39 -1.87 1.82
N ASP A 69 19.63 -2.08 1.39
CA ASP A 69 20.78 -2.30 2.27
C ASP A 69 21.31 -0.97 2.83
N ASP A 70 21.18 0.13 2.06
CA ASP A 70 21.57 1.47 2.51
C ASP A 70 20.50 2.12 3.39
N VAL A 71 20.75 2.03 4.68
CA VAL A 71 19.96 2.59 5.77
C VAL A 71 20.01 4.12 5.91
N SER A 72 20.81 4.81 5.10
CA SER A 72 20.93 6.27 5.10
C SER A 72 19.97 6.97 4.12
N LEU A 73 19.29 6.18 3.28
CA LEU A 73 18.35 6.67 2.28
C LEU A 73 17.13 7.35 2.90
N ASP A 74 16.60 8.35 2.19
CA ASP A 74 15.31 8.97 2.52
C ASP A 74 14.15 8.08 2.05
N LEU A 75 13.89 7.01 2.80
CA LEU A 75 12.80 6.11 2.43
C LEU A 75 11.42 6.77 2.59
N ARG A 76 11.31 7.94 3.25
CA ARG A 76 10.03 8.66 3.36
C ARG A 76 9.64 9.23 2.01
N ALA A 77 10.61 9.90 1.36
CA ALA A 77 10.45 10.38 0.00
C ALA A 77 10.22 9.22 -0.97
N TYR A 78 10.95 8.11 -0.79
CA TYR A 78 10.79 6.92 -1.60
C TYR A 78 9.40 6.28 -1.47
N THR A 79 8.91 6.03 -0.24
CA THR A 79 7.56 5.49 0.01
C THR A 79 6.50 6.35 -0.67
N ARG A 80 6.61 7.68 -0.58
CA ARG A 80 5.67 8.59 -1.26
C ARG A 80 5.69 8.38 -2.77
N ALA A 81 6.88 8.34 -3.36
CA ALA A 81 7.05 8.15 -4.81
C ALA A 81 6.50 6.80 -5.28
N VAL A 82 6.73 5.72 -4.51
CA VAL A 82 6.17 4.39 -4.81
C VAL A 82 4.64 4.44 -4.79
N LEU A 83 4.05 4.99 -3.72
CA LEU A 83 2.60 5.09 -3.60
C LEU A 83 1.99 5.90 -4.76
N GLN A 84 2.64 7.00 -5.16
CA GLN A 84 2.24 7.77 -6.33
C GLN A 84 2.29 6.92 -7.61
N ARG A 85 3.37 6.17 -7.79
CA ARG A 85 3.61 5.37 -8.99
C ARG A 85 2.59 4.26 -9.17
N VAL A 86 2.26 3.54 -8.10
CA VAL A 86 1.30 2.40 -8.16
C VAL A 86 -0.15 2.85 -8.30
N CYS A 87 -0.45 4.12 -7.98
CA CYS A 87 -1.78 4.72 -8.13
C CYS A 87 -1.97 5.59 -9.38
N ALA A 88 -0.97 5.68 -10.26
CA ALA A 88 -0.98 6.61 -11.39
C ALA A 88 -1.96 6.22 -12.51
N ASP A 89 -2.05 4.93 -12.84
CA ASP A 89 -2.57 4.49 -14.15
C ASP A 89 -4.04 4.02 -14.11
N THR A 90 -4.47 3.46 -12.98
CA THR A 90 -5.82 2.89 -12.82
C THR A 90 -6.47 3.39 -11.55
N ARG A 91 -7.79 3.20 -11.44
CA ARG A 91 -8.51 3.41 -10.18
C ARG A 91 -8.10 2.33 -9.19
N SER A 92 -7.26 2.70 -8.23
CA SER A 92 -6.66 1.86 -7.23
C SER A 92 -6.57 2.55 -5.87
N VAL A 93 -6.40 1.74 -4.84
CA VAL A 93 -6.01 2.17 -3.51
C VAL A 93 -4.73 1.43 -3.15
N ALA A 94 -3.71 2.18 -2.76
CA ALA A 94 -2.44 1.63 -2.31
C ALA A 94 -2.11 2.07 -0.89
N TRP A 95 -1.41 1.24 -0.14
CA TRP A 95 -0.95 1.56 1.20
C TRP A 95 0.38 0.90 1.52
N ALA A 96 1.16 1.58 2.34
CA ALA A 96 2.41 1.09 2.89
C ALA A 96 2.20 0.74 4.36
N ALA A 97 2.57 -0.47 4.77
CA ALA A 97 2.34 -0.97 6.12
C ALA A 97 3.49 -1.86 6.61
N PHE A 98 3.64 -1.99 7.93
CA PHE A 98 4.58 -2.96 8.50
C PHE A 98 4.09 -4.39 8.22
N GLU A 99 5.02 -5.33 7.99
CA GLU A 99 4.66 -6.72 7.72
C GLU A 99 4.00 -7.39 8.94
N GLY A 100 2.94 -8.18 8.72
CA GLY A 100 2.33 -9.03 9.76
C GLY A 100 0.88 -8.71 10.15
N SER A 101 0.24 -7.66 9.64
CA SER A 101 -1.19 -7.36 9.89
C SER A 101 -2.05 -7.38 8.64
N PHE A 102 -2.03 -8.50 7.94
CA PHE A 102 -2.84 -8.65 6.74
C PHE A 102 -4.00 -9.62 6.95
N HIS A 103 -5.17 -9.08 7.22
CA HIS A 103 -6.44 -9.80 7.09
C HIS A 103 -7.34 -9.01 6.14
N TYR A 104 -7.96 -9.68 5.15
CA TYR A 104 -8.76 -9.02 4.13
C TYR A 104 -9.93 -8.20 4.69
N ASP A 105 -10.47 -8.61 5.84
CA ASP A 105 -11.55 -7.87 6.52
C ASP A 105 -11.05 -6.64 7.30
N GLU A 106 -9.74 -6.57 7.57
CA GLU A 106 -9.14 -5.51 8.39
C GLU A 106 -8.35 -4.49 7.55
N LEU A 107 -8.44 -4.56 6.21
CA LEU A 107 -7.72 -3.62 5.34
C LEU A 107 -8.12 -2.18 5.62
N LEU A 108 -7.16 -1.35 6.06
CA LEU A 108 -7.37 0.06 6.38
C LEU A 108 -8.44 0.31 7.46
N THR A 109 -8.67 -0.64 8.37
CA THR A 109 -9.54 -0.39 9.54
C THR A 109 -8.78 0.35 10.64
N ASP A 110 -9.52 0.94 11.58
CA ASP A 110 -8.95 1.57 12.78
C ASP A 110 -8.04 0.61 13.58
N ARG A 111 -8.30 -0.70 13.49
CA ARG A 111 -7.51 -1.73 14.19
C ARG A 111 -6.08 -1.82 13.68
N VAL A 112 -5.87 -1.65 12.38
CA VAL A 112 -4.55 -1.73 11.73
C VAL A 112 -4.00 -0.36 11.33
N ALA A 113 -4.74 0.73 11.53
CA ALA A 113 -4.33 2.08 11.15
C ALA A 113 -2.92 2.45 11.66
N HIS A 114 -2.57 2.05 12.88
CA HIS A 114 -1.25 2.28 13.47
C HIS A 114 -0.10 1.52 12.80
N GLN A 115 -0.42 0.56 11.94
CA GLN A 115 0.54 -0.23 11.18
C GLN A 115 0.70 0.26 9.74
N VAL A 116 -0.22 1.08 9.27
CA VAL A 116 -0.16 1.76 7.97
C VAL A 116 0.59 3.07 8.16
N TYR A 117 1.67 3.27 7.41
CA TYR A 117 2.49 4.48 7.47
C TYR A 117 2.43 5.32 6.19
N GLY A 118 1.70 4.85 5.18
CA GLY A 118 1.36 5.67 4.03
C GLY A 118 0.22 5.09 3.22
N TYR A 119 -0.45 5.94 2.44
CA TYR A 119 -1.48 5.51 1.50
C TYR A 119 -1.60 6.46 0.31
N CYS A 120 -2.18 5.96 -0.77
CA CYS A 120 -2.58 6.73 -1.92
C CYS A 120 -3.90 6.20 -2.48
N THR A 121 -4.71 7.12 -2.99
CA THR A 121 -5.90 6.82 -3.77
C THR A 121 -5.75 7.53 -5.11
N THR A 122 -6.15 6.90 -6.21
CA THR A 122 -6.02 7.48 -7.55
C THR A 122 -6.51 8.93 -7.61
N GLY A 123 -5.68 9.79 -8.20
CA GLY A 123 -5.99 11.22 -8.35
C GLY A 123 -5.79 12.07 -7.09
N VAL A 124 -5.27 11.48 -6.00
CA VAL A 124 -4.96 12.19 -4.75
C VAL A 124 -3.46 12.06 -4.44
N GLU A 125 -2.88 13.13 -3.90
CA GLU A 125 -1.48 13.14 -3.46
C GLU A 125 -1.25 12.08 -2.35
N PRO A 126 -0.20 11.26 -2.44
CA PRO A 126 0.08 10.27 -1.41
C PRO A 126 0.39 10.90 -0.05
N VAL A 127 -0.10 10.25 1.01
CA VAL A 127 0.13 10.65 2.40
C VAL A 127 1.10 9.66 3.03
N VAL A 128 2.13 10.18 3.71
CA VAL A 128 3.15 9.37 4.41
C VAL A 128 3.46 9.98 5.78
N GLU A 129 3.37 9.16 6.82
CA GLU A 129 3.68 9.50 8.21
C GLU A 129 4.72 8.53 8.77
N TRP A 130 5.75 9.09 9.40
CA TRP A 130 6.92 8.36 9.90
C TRP A 130 7.11 8.55 11.41
N ASP A 131 6.35 9.44 12.04
CA ASP A 131 6.25 9.53 13.48
C ASP A 131 5.29 8.46 14.01
N THR A 132 5.85 7.44 14.66
CA THR A 132 5.13 6.33 15.28
C THR A 132 4.09 6.79 16.31
N ALA A 133 4.32 7.92 16.99
CA ALA A 133 3.34 8.50 17.91
C ALA A 133 2.14 9.08 17.15
N ALA A 134 2.41 9.74 16.00
CA ALA A 134 1.37 10.25 15.13
C ALA A 134 0.53 9.11 14.52
N LEU A 135 1.16 8.00 14.12
CA LEU A 135 0.47 6.80 13.61
C LEU A 135 -0.52 6.20 14.62
N ARG A 136 -0.28 6.37 15.93
CA ARG A 136 -1.18 5.89 16.98
C ARG A 136 -2.30 6.89 17.31
N GLY A 137 -2.20 8.13 16.82
CA GLY A 137 -3.12 9.22 17.10
C GLY A 137 -4.46 9.11 16.35
N GLU A 138 -5.46 9.81 16.86
CA GLU A 138 -6.80 9.83 16.25
C GLU A 138 -6.83 10.50 14.88
N ASP A 139 -5.99 11.52 14.68
CA ASP A 139 -5.85 12.22 13.39
C ASP A 139 -5.44 11.26 12.28
N TRP A 140 -4.50 10.35 12.58
CA TRP A 140 -4.07 9.34 11.63
C TRP A 140 -5.17 8.32 11.36
N ARG A 141 -5.86 7.83 12.40
CA ARG A 141 -7.01 6.92 12.23
C ARG A 141 -8.08 7.51 11.33
N ARG A 142 -8.42 8.79 11.48
CA ARG A 142 -9.38 9.47 10.61
C ARG A 142 -8.93 9.49 9.14
N ARG A 143 -7.64 9.74 8.89
CA ARG A 143 -7.08 9.69 7.52
C ARG A 143 -7.13 8.29 6.92
N ILE A 144 -6.85 7.27 7.72
CA ILE A 144 -6.97 5.87 7.29
C ILE A 144 -8.43 5.50 7.01
N ALA A 145 -9.39 6.01 7.80
CA ALA A 145 -10.82 5.83 7.53
C ALA A 145 -11.26 6.46 6.20
N ASP A 146 -10.70 7.60 5.80
CA ASP A 146 -10.94 8.18 4.47
C ASP A 146 -10.40 7.28 3.35
N ALA A 147 -9.21 6.72 3.53
CA ALA A 147 -8.63 5.75 2.59
C ALA A 147 -9.46 4.45 2.52
N ARG A 148 -10.01 4.00 3.67
CA ARG A 148 -10.95 2.87 3.74
C ARG A 148 -12.24 3.16 2.98
N ALA A 149 -12.81 4.36 3.11
CA ALA A 149 -14.00 4.72 2.36
C ALA A 149 -13.74 4.69 0.84
N ALA A 150 -12.55 5.10 0.39
CA ALA A 150 -12.15 4.96 -1.02
C ALA A 150 -12.01 3.50 -1.46
N LEU A 151 -11.47 2.64 -0.59
CA LEU A 151 -11.37 1.20 -0.80
C LEU A 151 -12.74 0.55 -0.93
N ASP A 152 -13.68 0.87 -0.04
CA ASP A 152 -15.06 0.37 -0.08
C ASP A 152 -15.77 0.82 -1.36
N ALA A 153 -15.60 2.09 -1.75
CA ALA A 153 -16.16 2.60 -3.00
C ALA A 153 -15.58 1.92 -4.25
N LEU A 154 -14.31 1.50 -4.20
CA LEU A 154 -13.66 0.72 -5.27
C LEU A 154 -14.26 -0.69 -5.36
N LEU A 155 -14.42 -1.37 -4.22
CA LEU A 155 -15.01 -2.70 -4.11
C LEU A 155 -16.48 -2.72 -4.61
N SER A 156 -17.32 -1.78 -4.15
CA SER A 156 -18.72 -1.68 -4.58
C SER A 156 -18.85 -1.39 -6.09
N ALA A 157 -17.95 -0.60 -6.66
CA ALA A 157 -17.93 -0.33 -8.09
C ALA A 157 -17.54 -1.58 -8.93
N ALA A 158 -16.73 -2.49 -8.38
CA ALA A 158 -16.42 -3.76 -9.02
C ALA A 158 -17.62 -4.71 -9.04
N GLU A 159 -18.37 -4.78 -7.94
CA GLU A 159 -19.60 -5.60 -7.83
C GLU A 159 -20.68 -5.16 -8.82
N THR A 160 -20.91 -3.85 -8.92
CA THR A 160 -21.92 -3.28 -9.84
C THR A 160 -21.62 -3.62 -11.30
N ARG A 161 -20.34 -3.66 -11.69
CA ARG A 161 -19.92 -4.02 -13.05
C ARG A 161 -20.11 -5.52 -13.33
N SER A 162 -19.93 -6.38 -12.33
CA SER A 162 -20.15 -7.82 -12.48
C SER A 162 -21.63 -8.18 -12.64
N GLY A 163 -22.52 -7.50 -11.90
CA GLY A 163 -23.97 -7.73 -12.00
C GLY A 163 -24.59 -7.35 -13.35
N LYS A 164 -23.97 -6.41 -14.08
CA LYS A 164 -24.47 -5.94 -15.38
C LYS A 164 -24.09 -6.83 -16.57
N SER A 165 -23.13 -7.76 -16.39
CA SER A 165 -22.71 -8.73 -17.41
C SER A 165 -23.48 -10.05 -17.41
N ARG A 166 -24.56 -10.19 -16.61
CA ARG A 166 -25.38 -11.44 -16.51
C ARG A 166 -26.70 -11.42 -17.28
N THR A 167 -26.89 -10.46 -18.18
CA THR A 167 -28.03 -10.45 -19.11
C THR A 167 -27.50 -10.15 -20.50
N ASP A 168 -27.18 -11.21 -21.24
CA ASP A 168 -27.31 -11.34 -22.69
C ASP A 168 -27.37 -12.84 -23.05
#